data_AF-A0A7V8QKC6-F1
#
_entry.id   AF-A0A7V8QKC6-F1
#
_cell.length_a   1.000
_cell.length_b   1.000
_cell.length_c   1.000
_cell.angle_alpha   90.00
_cell.angle_beta   90.00
_cell.angle_gamma   90.00
#
_symmetry.space_group_name_H-M   'P 1'
#
loop_
_entity.id
_entity.type
_entity.pdbx_description
1 polymer ?
#
loop_
_entity_poly.entity_id
_entity_poly.type
_entity_poly.pdbx_seq_one_letter_code
_entity_poly.pdbx_strand_id
1 'polypeptide(L)'
;LQEALEALAAGRTGAVQAAAPWREKGGARRLVDWTEILVMDIARAMAAGPDHLRIWDPVRIRTFLQALSSQRVQSFLVWLAETRRGLDQPLNDQLVAEELFIRWQRTTARR
;
A
#
# COMPACT_ATOMS: atom_id res chain seq x y z
N LEU A 1 3.32 -5.40 -7.26
CA LEU A 1 2.96 -4.61 -6.08
C LEU A 1 1.54 -4.90 -5.61
N GLN A 2 0.52 -4.70 -6.47
CA GLN A 2 -0.88 -5.04 -6.16
C GLN A 2 -1.04 -6.42 -5.51
N GLU A 3 -0.52 -7.46 -6.16
CA GLU A 3 -0.58 -8.83 -5.63
C GLU A 3 0.09 -8.97 -4.25
N ALA A 4 1.22 -8.29 -4.01
CA ALA A 4 1.89 -8.32 -2.71
C ALA A 4 1.05 -7.63 -1.63
N LEU A 5 0.43 -6.49 -1.95
CA LEU A 5 -0.47 -5.78 -1.05
C LEU A 5 -1.71 -6.62 -0.71
N GLU A 6 -2.30 -7.29 -1.69
CA GLU A 6 -3.44 -8.20 -1.47
C GLU A 6 -3.04 -9.47 -0.70
N ALA A 7 -1.92 -10.09 -1.06
CA ALA A 7 -1.41 -11.27 -0.38
C ALA A 7 -1.10 -10.97 1.08
N LEU A 8 -0.53 -9.80 1.37
CA LEU A 8 -0.24 -9.37 2.73
C LEU A 8 -1.51 -9.10 3.52
N ALA A 9 -2.49 -8.42 2.91
CA ALA A 9 -3.78 -8.18 3.54
C ALA A 9 -4.57 -9.46 3.82
N ALA A 10 -4.42 -10.47 2.97
CA ALA A 10 -5.02 -11.79 3.14
C ALA A 10 -4.21 -12.74 4.05
N GLY A 11 -3.08 -12.28 4.62
CA GLY A 11 -2.21 -13.11 5.47
C GLY A 11 -1.46 -14.23 4.72
N ARG A 12 -1.37 -14.16 3.38
CA ARG A 12 -0.68 -15.15 2.54
C ARG A 12 0.83 -14.92 2.42
N THR A 13 1.32 -13.73 2.80
CA THR A 13 2.75 -13.40 2.85
C THR A 13 3.05 -12.50 4.04
N GLY A 14 4.32 -12.45 4.47
CA GLY A 14 4.78 -11.54 5.52
C GLY A 14 5.38 -10.25 4.95
N ALA A 15 5.43 -9.19 5.76
CA ALA A 15 5.95 -7.89 5.34
C ALA A 15 7.40 -7.95 4.83
N VAL A 16 8.27 -8.72 5.48
CA VAL A 16 9.67 -8.92 5.07
C VAL A 16 9.76 -9.60 3.70
N GLN A 17 8.95 -10.64 3.47
CA GLN A 17 8.92 -11.35 2.19
C GLN A 17 8.40 -10.46 1.06
N ALA A 18 7.37 -9.65 1.33
CA ALA A 18 6.84 -8.68 0.37
C ALA A 18 7.85 -7.55 0.07
N ALA A 19 8.67 -7.16 1.05
CA ALA A 19 9.68 -6.12 0.94
C ALA A 19 10.93 -6.55 0.15
N ALA A 20 11.38 -7.81 0.33
CA ALA A 20 12.66 -8.29 -0.19
C ALA A 20 12.94 -7.97 -1.68
N PRO A 21 11.97 -8.11 -2.62
CA PRO A 21 12.22 -7.82 -4.04
C PRO A 21 12.50 -6.34 -4.34
N TRP A 22 12.20 -5.40 -3.44
CA TRP A 22 12.23 -3.97 -3.73
C TRP A 22 13.62 -3.35 -3.68
N ARG A 23 14.60 -4.02 -3.06
CA ARG A 23 16.02 -3.65 -3.19
C ARG A 23 16.46 -3.56 -4.66
N GLU A 24 16.03 -4.53 -5.47
CA GLU A 24 16.46 -4.64 -6.87
C GLU A 24 15.50 -3.93 -7.84
N LYS A 25 14.26 -3.64 -7.42
CA LYS A 25 13.21 -3.07 -8.27
C LYS A 25 13.18 -1.54 -8.32
N GLY A 26 14.20 -0.87 -7.79
CA GLY A 26 14.30 0.59 -7.77
C GLY A 26 14.10 1.22 -6.40
N GLY A 27 14.26 0.43 -5.33
CA GLY A 27 14.40 0.93 -3.97
C GLY A 27 13.11 1.46 -3.35
N ALA A 28 13.26 2.13 -2.21
CA ALA A 28 12.14 2.61 -1.41
C ALA A 28 11.36 3.73 -2.12
N ARG A 29 12.02 4.60 -2.89
CA ARG A 29 11.37 5.67 -3.66
C ARG A 29 10.30 5.14 -4.59
N ARG A 30 10.67 4.21 -5.46
CA ARG A 30 9.72 3.65 -6.44
C ARG A 30 8.57 2.92 -5.75
N LEU A 31 8.88 2.18 -4.67
CA LEU A 31 7.87 1.47 -3.88
C LEU A 31 6.86 2.45 -3.27
N VAL A 32 7.33 3.52 -2.62
CA VAL A 32 6.47 4.53 -2.01
C VAL A 32 5.59 5.21 -3.06
N ASP A 33 6.18 5.65 -4.17
CA ASP A 33 5.45 6.30 -5.28
C ASP A 33 4.35 5.40 -5.85
N TRP A 34 4.66 4.13 -6.10
CA TRP A 34 3.68 3.19 -6.66
C TRP A 34 2.59 2.83 -5.65
N THR A 35 2.95 2.72 -4.37
CA THR A 35 1.99 2.46 -3.30
C THR A 35 1.03 3.64 -3.14
N GLU A 36 1.54 4.87 -3.17
CA GLU A 36 0.74 6.10 -3.13
C GLU A 36 -0.30 6.11 -4.26
N ILE A 37 0.14 5.84 -5.50
CA ILE A 37 -0.76 5.74 -6.65
C ILE A 37 -1.86 4.70 -6.45
N LEU A 38 -1.50 3.49 -6.00
CA LEU A 38 -2.46 2.40 -5.80
C LEU A 38 -3.46 2.68 -4.68
N VAL A 39 -3.01 3.29 -3.59
CA VAL A 39 -3.86 3.60 -2.44
C VAL A 39 -4.74 4.82 -2.70
N MET A 40 -4.26 5.80 -3.47
CA MET A 40 -5.12 6.89 -3.95
C MET A 40 -6.26 6.38 -4.83
N ASP A 41 -6.00 5.37 -5.67
CA ASP A 41 -7.04 4.74 -6.49
C ASP A 41 -8.10 4.03 -5.61
N ILE A 42 -7.65 3.33 -4.57
CA ILE A 42 -8.53 2.75 -3.53
C ILE A 42 -9.34 3.84 -2.84
N ALA A 43 -8.70 4.91 -2.37
CA ALA A 43 -9.37 5.99 -1.66
C ALA A 43 -10.43 6.67 -2.54
N ARG A 44 -10.14 6.87 -3.83
CA ARG A 44 -11.10 7.38 -4.81
C ARG A 44 -12.31 6.44 -4.94
N ALA A 45 -12.06 5.14 -5.05
CA ALA A 45 -13.12 4.14 -5.17
C ALA A 45 -13.98 4.03 -3.90
N MET A 46 -13.38 4.20 -2.72
CA MET A 46 -14.13 4.25 -1.46
C MET A 46 -15.03 5.49 -1.36
N ALA A 47 -14.63 6.62 -1.95
CA ALA A 47 -15.38 7.87 -1.89
C ALA A 47 -16.46 7.98 -2.98
N ALA A 48 -16.18 7.49 -4.20
CA ALA A 48 -17.03 7.70 -5.37
C ALA A 48 -17.63 6.39 -5.95
N GLY A 49 -17.20 5.23 -5.47
CA GLY A 49 -17.63 3.92 -5.96
C GLY A 49 -16.56 3.18 -6.79
N PRO A 50 -16.67 1.85 -6.93
CA PRO A 50 -15.66 0.99 -7.57
C PRO A 50 -15.42 1.30 -9.05
N ASP A 51 -16.38 1.93 -9.74
CA ASP A 51 -16.23 2.29 -11.16
C ASP A 51 -15.21 3.42 -11.39
N HIS A 52 -14.73 4.06 -10.32
CA HIS A 52 -13.70 5.09 -10.37
C HIS A 52 -12.27 4.57 -10.22
N LEU A 53 -12.09 3.24 -10.13
CA LEU A 53 -10.78 2.60 -10.16
C LEU A 53 -10.15 2.76 -11.54
N ARG A 54 -8.86 3.10 -11.57
CA ARG A 54 -8.07 3.23 -12.80
C ARG A 54 -7.02 2.14 -12.95
N ILE A 55 -6.64 1.52 -11.84
CA ILE A 55 -5.44 0.67 -11.78
C ILE A 55 -5.79 -0.73 -11.27
N TRP A 56 -6.74 -0.82 -10.35
CA TRP A 56 -7.21 -2.11 -9.84
C TRP A 56 -8.35 -2.67 -10.69
N ASP A 57 -8.43 -4.00 -10.77
CA ASP A 57 -9.58 -4.70 -11.31
C ASP A 57 -10.81 -4.48 -10.38
N PRO A 58 -11.90 -3.86 -10.87
CA PRO A 58 -13.07 -3.53 -10.06
C PRO A 58 -13.80 -4.74 -9.47
N VAL A 59 -13.74 -5.90 -10.13
CA VAL A 59 -14.37 -7.14 -9.66
C VAL A 59 -13.51 -7.73 -8.54
N ARG A 60 -12.20 -7.81 -8.77
CA ARG A 60 -11.25 -8.38 -7.82
C ARG A 60 -11.19 -7.59 -6.51
N ILE A 61 -11.20 -6.26 -6.59
CA ILE A 61 -10.98 -5.42 -5.41
C ILE A 61 -12.25 -5.09 -4.63
N ARG A 62 -13.45 -5.37 -5.15
CA ARG A 62 -14.72 -5.01 -4.47
C ARG A 62 -14.81 -5.57 -3.05
N THR A 63 -14.54 -6.87 -2.87
CA THR A 63 -14.53 -7.52 -1.55
C THR A 63 -13.45 -6.94 -0.63
N PHE A 64 -12.33 -6.52 -1.22
CA PHE A 64 -11.24 -5.89 -0.49
C PHE A 64 -11.64 -4.48 -0.01
N LEU A 65 -12.24 -3.65 -0.87
CA LEU A 65 -12.73 -2.31 -0.52
C LEU A 65 -13.74 -2.34 0.63
N GLN A 66 -14.66 -3.32 0.63
CA GLN A 66 -15.67 -3.48 1.69
C GLN A 66 -15.06 -3.79 3.05
N ALA A 67 -13.88 -4.40 3.10
CA ALA A 67 -13.19 -4.73 4.35
C ALA A 67 -12.29 -3.60 4.87
N LEU A 68 -12.10 -2.53 4.11
CA LEU A 68 -11.22 -1.42 4.46
C LEU A 68 -11.93 -0.33 5.25
N SER A 69 -11.23 0.21 6.24
CA SER A 69 -11.63 1.45 6.92
C SER A 69 -11.09 2.66 6.15
N SER A 70 -11.97 3.57 5.74
CA SER A 70 -11.60 4.81 5.05
C SER A 70 -10.64 5.65 5.88
N GLN A 71 -10.87 5.76 7.19
CA GLN A 71 -9.99 6.45 8.13
C GLN A 71 -8.57 5.88 8.10
N ARG A 72 -8.41 4.54 8.13
CA ARG A 72 -7.09 3.91 8.11
C ARG A 72 -6.38 4.11 6.78
N VAL A 73 -7.12 4.03 5.67
CA VAL A 73 -6.59 4.30 4.32
C VAL A 73 -6.06 5.74 4.23
N GLN A 74 -6.82 6.72 4.76
CA GLN A 74 -6.38 8.11 4.83
C GLN A 74 -5.12 8.28 5.71
N SER A 75 -5.09 7.66 6.90
CA SER A 75 -3.90 7.70 7.76
C SER A 75 -2.67 7.09 7.08
N PHE A 76 -2.85 6.02 6.30
CA PHE A 76 -1.77 5.40 5.53
C PHE A 76 -1.27 6.32 4.41
N LEU A 77 -2.16 7.02 3.70
CA LEU A 77 -1.79 8.03 2.69
C LEU A 77 -0.99 9.20 3.28
N VAL A 78 -1.39 9.71 4.46
CA VAL A 78 -0.63 10.76 5.16
C VAL A 78 0.78 10.26 5.48
N TRP A 79 0.90 9.05 6.01
CA TRP A 79 2.21 8.45 6.30
C TRP A 79 3.07 8.24 5.04
N LEU A 80 2.48 7.83 3.91
CA LEU A 80 3.19 7.71 2.63
C LEU A 80 3.73 9.07 2.16
N ALA A 81 2.94 10.14 2.27
CA ALA A 81 3.36 11.48 1.90
C ALA A 81 4.51 11.98 2.79
N GLU A 82 4.48 11.70 4.09
CA GLU A 82 5.58 12.01 5.02
C GLU A 82 6.85 11.20 4.68
N THR A 83 6.70 9.90 4.45
CA THR A 83 7.81 9.00 4.07
C THR A 83 8.45 9.45 2.78
N ARG A 84 7.64 9.82 1.78
CA ARG A 84 8.11 10.34 0.49
C ARG A 84 9.00 11.59 0.65
N ARG A 85 8.65 12.49 1.58
CA ARG A 85 9.49 13.67 1.90
C ARG A 85 10.79 13.28 2.61
N GLY A 86 10.74 12.25 3.46
CA GLY A 86 11.92 11.75 4.18
C GLY A 86 12.94 11.01 3.31
N LEU A 87 12.52 10.49 2.16
CA LEU A 87 13.38 9.74 1.23
C LEU A 87 14.47 10.58 0.53
N ASP A 88 14.47 11.91 0.71
CA ASP A 88 15.58 12.76 0.28
C ASP A 88 16.81 12.64 1.22
N GLN A 89 16.64 11.99 2.36
CA GLN A 89 17.70 11.68 3.30
C GLN A 89 18.26 10.27 3.06
N PRO A 90 19.52 9.99 3.46
CA PRO A 90 20.10 8.66 3.36
C PRO A 90 19.40 7.70 4.34
N LEU A 91 18.32 7.07 3.88
CA LEU A 91 17.57 6.06 4.61
C LEU A 91 17.93 4.66 4.12
N ASN A 92 17.71 3.66 4.99
CA ASN A 92 17.84 2.27 4.59
C ASN A 92 16.58 1.84 3.82
N ASP A 93 16.70 1.69 2.51
CA ASP A 93 15.59 1.32 1.61
C ASP A 93 14.83 0.06 2.04
N GLN A 94 15.54 -0.93 2.59
CA GLN A 94 14.91 -2.16 3.06
C GLN A 94 14.00 -1.90 4.24
N LEU A 95 14.45 -1.08 5.21
CA LEU A 95 13.64 -0.76 6.38
C LEU A 95 12.41 0.05 5.99
N VAL A 96 12.54 0.97 5.04
CA VAL A 96 11.38 1.72 4.52
C VAL A 96 10.39 0.78 3.83
N ALA A 97 10.88 -0.16 3.02
CA ALA A 97 10.03 -1.14 2.34
C ALA A 97 9.29 -2.04 3.33
N GLU A 98 9.99 -2.57 4.34
CA GLU A 98 9.40 -3.40 5.40
C GLU A 98 8.35 -2.63 6.19
N GLU A 99 8.65 -1.40 6.63
CA GLU A 99 7.72 -0.56 7.38
C GLU A 99 6.46 -0.24 6.57
N LEU A 100 6.59 0.00 5.26
CA LEU A 100 5.46 0.20 4.36
C LEU A 100 4.52 -0.99 4.36
N PHE A 101 5.06 -2.20 4.21
CA PHE A 101 4.26 -3.42 4.21
C PHE A 101 3.65 -3.69 5.60
N ILE A 102 4.40 -3.49 6.69
CA ILE A 102 3.86 -3.61 8.06
C ILE A 102 2.66 -2.69 8.27
N ARG A 103 2.77 -1.42 7.85
CA ARG A 103 1.69 -0.44 7.99
C ARG A 103 0.51 -0.77 7.09
N TRP A 104 0.75 -1.26 5.88
CA TRP A 104 -0.32 -1.74 5.03
C TRP A 104 -1.09 -2.89 5.69
N GLN A 105 -0.36 -3.88 6.24
CA GLN A 105 -0.98 -5.01 6.95
C GLN A 105 -1.85 -4.54 8.12
N ARG A 106 -1.39 -3.56 8.91
CA ARG A 106 -2.17 -2.95 9.99
C ARG A 106 -3.40 -2.20 9.49
N THR A 107 -3.28 -1.53 8.34
CA THR A 107 -4.38 -0.82 7.68
C THR A 107 -5.50 -1.79 7.30
N THR A 108 -5.12 -2.96 6.77
CA THR A 108 -6.02 -3.99 6.24
C THR A 108 -6.49 -5.03 7.24
N ALA A 109 -5.91 -5.07 8.45
CA ALA A 109 -6.29 -6.04 9.47
C ALA A 109 -7.75 -5.87 9.90
N ARG A 110 -8.55 -6.93 9.77
CA ARG A 110 -9.92 -6.98 10.31
C ARG A 110 -9.85 -6.86 11.84
N ARG A 111 -10.59 -5.91 12.42
CA ARG A 111 -10.86 -5.87 13.86
C ARG A 111 -11.99 -6.83 14.19
#